data_AF-A0A7K1LTX2-F1
#
_entry.id   AF-A0A7K1LTX2-F1
#
_cell.length_a   1.000
_cell.length_b   1.000
_cell.length_c   1.000
_cell.angle_alpha   90.00
_cell.angle_beta   90.00
_cell.angle_gamma   90.00
#
_symmetry.space_group_name_H-M   'P 1'
#
loop_
_entity.id
_entity.type
_entity.pdbx_description
1 polymer ?
#
loop_
_entity_poly.entity_id
_entity_poly.type
_entity_poly.pdbx_seq_one_letter_code
_entity_poly.pdbx_strand_id
1 'polypeptide(L)'
;MSGTLYIVSAPSGAGKTSLVKALLDAAPEVRVSVSHTTRGMRPGEVDGVNYHFTSREEFLAMLERNEFLEHAEVFGNLYGTSQRWVEKTLAEGLDLILEI
;
A
#
# COMPACT_ATOMS: atom_id res chain seq x y z
N MET A 1 22.51 2.18 -5.02
CA MET A 1 21.57 3.27 -5.39
C MET A 1 20.27 2.97 -4.68
N SER A 2 19.55 4.00 -4.20
CA SER A 2 18.20 3.82 -3.67
C SER A 2 17.23 3.58 -4.83
N GLY A 3 16.19 2.78 -4.60
CA GLY A 3 15.06 2.66 -5.51
C GLY A 3 14.27 3.95 -5.60
N THR A 4 13.39 4.01 -6.60
CA THR A 4 12.54 5.16 -6.92
C THR A 4 11.11 4.88 -6.45
N LEU A 5 10.52 5.86 -5.76
CA LEU A 5 9.11 5.84 -5.41
C LEU A 5 8.28 6.51 -6.51
N TYR A 6 7.33 5.75 -7.07
CA TYR A 6 6.33 6.21 -8.01
C TYR A 6 4.96 6.27 -7.34
N ILE A 7 4.23 7.35 -7.56
CA ILE A 7 2.86 7.51 -7.06
C ILE A 7 1.91 7.48 -8.25
N VAL A 8 0.97 6.53 -8.23
CA VAL A 8 -0.09 6.42 -9.23
C VAL A 8 -1.41 6.78 -8.58
N SER A 9 -1.99 7.90 -8.99
CA SER A 9 -3.32 8.34 -8.54
C SER A 9 -4.29 8.46 -9.71
N ALA A 10 -5.50 7.97 -9.50
CA ALA A 10 -6.59 8.09 -10.47
C ALA A 10 -7.97 7.93 -9.80
N PRO A 11 -9.03 8.55 -10.32
CA PRO A 11 -10.40 8.31 -9.87
C PRO A 11 -10.81 6.83 -9.95
N SER A 12 -11.81 6.44 -9.15
CA SER A 12 -12.41 5.11 -9.25
C SER A 12 -12.93 4.85 -10.68
N GLY A 13 -12.62 3.68 -11.24
CA GLY A 13 -13.00 3.29 -12.60
C GLY A 13 -12.06 3.78 -13.71
N ALA A 14 -11.01 4.55 -13.40
CA ALA A 14 -10.05 5.07 -14.39
C ALA A 14 -8.99 4.05 -14.87
N GLY A 15 -9.04 2.80 -14.38
CA GLY A 15 -8.14 1.73 -14.83
C GLY A 15 -6.80 1.61 -14.07
N LYS A 16 -6.64 2.25 -12.90
CA LYS A 16 -5.43 2.19 -12.06
C LYS A 16 -4.93 0.75 -11.83
N THR A 17 -5.82 -0.14 -11.39
CA THR A 17 -5.50 -1.54 -11.14
C THR A 17 -5.02 -2.28 -12.40
N SER A 18 -5.61 -1.97 -13.57
CA SER A 18 -5.19 -2.59 -14.84
C SER A 18 -3.79 -2.13 -15.26
N LEU A 19 -3.48 -0.85 -15.08
CA LEU A 19 -2.15 -0.30 -15.34
C LEU A 19 -1.10 -0.93 -14.43
N VAL A 20 -1.37 -0.97 -13.12
CA VAL A 20 -0.43 -1.53 -12.14
C VAL A 20 -0.17 -3.01 -12.40
N LYS A 21 -1.21 -3.78 -12.75
CA LYS A 21 -1.05 -5.17 -13.15
C LYS A 21 -0.14 -5.32 -14.38
N ALA A 22 -0.40 -4.54 -15.44
CA ALA A 22 0.41 -4.59 -16.65
C ALA A 22 1.87 -4.18 -16.39
N LEU A 23 2.10 -3.24 -15.47
CA LEU A 23 3.43 -2.81 -15.07
C LEU A 23 4.18 -3.90 -14.27
N LEU A 24 3.50 -4.58 -13.35
CA LEU A 24 4.07 -5.74 -12.64
C LEU A 24 4.43 -6.89 -13.59
N ASP A 25 3.62 -7.13 -14.62
CA ASP A 25 3.90 -8.15 -15.64
C ASP A 25 5.11 -7.76 -16.52
N ALA A 26 5.32 -6.46 -16.77
CA ALA A 26 6.38 -5.95 -17.63
C ALA A 26 7.72 -5.69 -16.90
N ALA A 27 7.68 -5.40 -15.59
CA ALA A 27 8.85 -5.04 -14.77
C ALA A 27 8.81 -5.80 -13.42
N PRO A 28 9.27 -7.07 -13.39
CA PRO A 28 9.21 -7.93 -12.21
C PRO A 28 10.02 -7.44 -11.01
N GLU A 29 10.95 -6.52 -11.21
CA GLU A 29 11.76 -5.85 -10.20
C GLU A 29 10.96 -4.80 -9.41
N VAL A 30 9.87 -4.28 -9.97
CA VAL A 30 9.02 -3.28 -9.33
C VAL A 30 8.14 -3.95 -8.27
N ARG A 31 7.90 -3.23 -7.17
CA ARG A 31 7.03 -3.66 -6.08
C ARG A 31 5.85 -2.71 -5.96
N VAL A 32 4.69 -3.24 -5.59
CA VAL A 32 3.52 -2.43 -5.23
C VAL A 32 3.39 -2.44 -3.72
N SER A 33 3.16 -1.26 -3.14
CA SER A 33 2.88 -1.12 -1.72
C SER A 33 1.55 -1.76 -1.35
N VAL A 34 1.57 -2.63 -0.33
CA VAL A 34 0.37 -3.22 0.27
C VAL A 34 0.03 -2.41 1.52
N SER A 35 -1.02 -1.61 1.46
CA SER A 35 -1.45 -0.78 2.59
C SER A 35 -2.08 -1.60 3.71
N HIS A 36 -2.10 -1.06 4.91
CA HIS A 36 -2.88 -1.58 6.04
C HIS A 36 -4.33 -1.08 5.92
N THR A 37 -5.29 -1.88 6.39
CA THR A 37 -6.68 -1.43 6.51
C THR A 37 -7.40 -2.03 7.72
N THR A 38 -8.31 -1.26 8.32
CA THR A 38 -9.21 -1.74 9.36
C THR A 38 -10.50 -2.35 8.82
N ARG A 39 -10.69 -2.31 7.50
CA ARG A 39 -11.84 -2.95 6.85
C ARG A 39 -11.73 -4.47 7.02
N GLY A 40 -12.84 -5.13 7.31
CA GLY A 40 -12.88 -6.59 7.27
C GLY A 40 -12.50 -7.15 5.89
N MET A 41 -11.69 -8.20 5.90
CA MET A 41 -11.32 -8.96 4.70
C MET A 41 -12.57 -9.54 4.02
N ARG A 42 -12.70 -9.33 2.70
CA ARG A 42 -13.80 -9.87 1.88
C ARG A 42 -13.46 -11.28 1.39
N PRO A 43 -14.47 -12.09 1.02
CA PRO A 43 -14.23 -13.38 0.39
C PRO A 43 -13.33 -13.26 -0.85
N GLY A 44 -12.23 -14.03 -0.87
CA GLY A 44 -11.26 -14.05 -1.95
C GLY A 44 -10.07 -13.09 -1.78
N GLU A 45 -10.10 -12.19 -0.78
CA GLU A 45 -8.92 -11.40 -0.41
C GLU A 45 -7.95 -12.23 0.43
N VAL A 46 -6.66 -11.90 0.34
CA VAL A 46 -5.58 -12.53 1.09
C VAL A 46 -4.78 -11.46 1.83
N ASP A 47 -4.55 -11.69 3.12
CA ASP A 47 -3.73 -10.83 3.96
C ASP A 47 -2.29 -10.75 3.47
N GLY A 48 -1.72 -9.54 3.45
CA GLY A 48 -0.39 -9.26 2.91
C GLY A 48 -0.29 -9.28 1.38
N VAL A 49 -1.40 -9.55 0.68
CA VAL A 49 -1.48 -9.46 -0.79
C VAL A 49 -2.36 -8.29 -1.21
N ASN A 50 -3.59 -8.24 -0.69
CA ASN A 50 -4.53 -7.16 -1.01
C ASN A 50 -4.37 -5.97 -0.06
N TYR A 51 -4.31 -6.28 1.24
CA TYR A 51 -4.03 -5.34 2.33
C TYR A 51 -3.39 -6.13 3.47
N HIS A 52 -2.76 -5.41 4.40
CA HIS A 52 -2.58 -5.91 5.76
C HIS A 52 -3.86 -5.60 6.55
N PHE A 53 -4.67 -6.62 6.81
CA PHE A 53 -5.93 -6.48 7.52
C PHE A 53 -5.66 -6.39 9.02
N THR A 54 -5.66 -5.17 9.56
CA THR A 54 -5.34 -4.89 10.96
C THR A 54 -6.58 -4.51 11.75
N SER A 55 -6.53 -4.73 13.06
CA SER A 55 -7.59 -4.21 13.94
C SER A 55 -7.54 -2.68 14.00
N ARG A 56 -8.67 -2.03 14.29
CA ARG A 56 -8.68 -0.56 14.49
C ARG A 56 -7.79 -0.13 15.64
N GLU A 57 -7.74 -0.90 16.73
CA GLU A 57 -6.86 -0.65 17.87
C GLU A 57 -5.38 -0.67 17.46
N GLU A 58 -4.96 -1.69 16.72
CA GLU A 58 -3.58 -1.81 16.25
C GLU A 58 -3.21 -0.70 15.26
N PHE A 59 -4.12 -0.36 14.34
CA PHE A 59 -3.92 0.75 13.41
C PHE A 59 -3.72 2.08 14.14
N LEU A 60 -4.53 2.37 15.16
CA LEU A 60 -4.39 3.58 15.98
C LEU A 60 -3.07 3.58 16.76
N ALA A 61 -2.65 2.43 17.30
CA ALA A 61 -1.36 2.31 17.96
C ALA A 61 -0.18 2.53 16.98
N MET A 62 -0.29 2.10 15.72
CA MET A 62 0.69 2.40 14.66
C MET A 62 0.74 3.90 14.31
N LEU A 63 -0.42 4.57 14.29
CA LEU A 63 -0.50 6.03 14.10
C LEU A 63 0.22 6.79 15.22
N GLU A 64 0.00 6.42 16.48
CA GLU A 64 0.68 7.03 17.63
C GLU A 64 2.21 6.87 17.56
N ARG A 65 2.68 5.79 16.95
CA ARG A 65 4.11 5.52 16.71
C ARG A 65 4.66 6.17 15.43
N ASN A 66 3.85 6.94 14.70
CA ASN A 66 4.20 7.54 13.40
C ASN A 66 4.72 6.50 12.38
N GLU A 67 4.06 5.34 12.28
CA GLU A 67 4.51 4.24 11.41
C GLU A 67 3.96 4.31 9.97
N PHE A 68 3.10 5.27 9.67
CA PHE A 68 2.49 5.45 8.35
C PHE A 68 3.07 6.66 7.61
N LEU A 69 3.42 6.45 6.33
CA LEU A 69 3.82 7.50 5.40
C LEU A 69 2.62 8.37 5.01
N GLU A 70 1.49 7.73 4.80
CA GLU A 70 0.19 8.37 4.57
C GLU A 70 -0.89 7.51 5.21
N HIS A 71 -2.00 8.15 5.58
CA HIS A 71 -3.19 7.45 6.03
C HIS A 71 -4.46 8.27 5.72
N ALA A 72 -5.58 7.58 5.59
CA ALA A 72 -6.89 8.19 5.38
C ALA A 72 -8.02 7.36 6.01
N GLU A 73 -9.13 8.02 6.34
CA GLU A 73 -10.39 7.35 6.71
C GLU A 73 -11.37 7.42 5.54
N VAL A 74 -11.80 6.26 5.06
CA VAL A 74 -12.71 6.14 3.92
C VAL A 74 -13.86 5.21 4.28
N PHE A 75 -15.09 5.75 4.26
CA PHE A 75 -16.31 5.04 4.67
C PHE A 75 -16.18 4.36 6.05
N GLY A 76 -15.57 5.04 7.02
CA GLY A 76 -15.37 4.56 8.39
C GLY A 76 -14.27 3.51 8.58
N ASN A 77 -13.51 3.19 7.54
CA ASN A 77 -12.35 2.30 7.62
C ASN A 77 -11.07 3.11 7.44
N LEU A 78 -10.05 2.79 8.22
CA LEU A 78 -8.72 3.39 8.08
C LEU A 78 -7.92 2.64 7.04
N TYR A 79 -7.09 3.38 6.31
CA TYR A 79 -6.12 2.88 5.36
C TYR A 79 -4.80 3.61 5.58
N GLY A 80 -3.67 2.92 5.45
CA GLY A 80 -2.37 3.59 5.58
C GLY A 80 -1.21 2.78 5.03
N THR A 81 -0.23 3.48 4.48
CA THR A 81 0.97 2.88 3.89
C THR A 81 2.13 2.93 4.88
N SER A 82 2.76 1.79 5.18
CA SER A 82 3.83 1.70 6.18
C SER A 82 5.08 2.48 5.73
N GLN A 83 5.48 3.49 6.50
CA GLN A 83 6.69 4.26 6.22
C GLN A 83 7.94 3.38 6.27
N ARG A 84 8.06 2.57 7.33
CA ARG A 84 9.23 1.69 7.53
C ARG A 84 9.41 0.69 6.39
N TRP A 85 8.31 0.14 5.88
CA TRP A 85 8.37 -0.80 4.78
C TRP A 85 8.82 -0.11 3.49
N VAL A 86 8.23 1.05 3.17
CA VAL A 86 8.62 1.85 1.99
C VAL A 86 10.11 2.20 2.04
N GLU A 87 10.58 2.75 3.16
CA GLU A 87 11.99 3.14 3.34
C GLU A 87 12.94 1.95 3.19
N LYS A 88 12.59 0.79 3.78
CA LYS A 88 13.39 -0.43 3.66
C LYS A 88 13.47 -0.91 2.21
N THR A 89 12.35 -0.98 1.50
CA THR A 89 12.32 -1.46 0.11
C THR A 89 13.11 -0.56 -0.81
N LEU A 90 12.99 0.77 -0.66
CA LEU A 90 13.79 1.72 -1.43
C LEU A 90 15.29 1.59 -1.10
N ALA A 91 15.65 1.38 0.16
CA ALA A 91 17.04 1.18 0.57
C ALA A 91 17.66 -0.11 -0.01
N GLU A 92 16.85 -1.13 -0.30
CA GLU A 92 17.25 -2.35 -1.01
C GLU A 92 17.48 -2.13 -2.51
N GLY A 93 17.23 -0.92 -3.02
CA GLY A 93 17.38 -0.56 -4.43
C GLY A 93 16.19 -0.98 -5.31
N LEU A 94 15.07 -1.35 -4.69
CA LEU A 94 13.86 -1.78 -5.40
C LEU A 94 12.93 -0.59 -5.64
N ASP A 95 12.46 -0.47 -6.88
CA ASP A 95 11.47 0.54 -7.25
C ASP A 95 10.10 0.18 -6.70
N LEU A 96 9.37 1.20 -6.23
CA LEU A 96 8.11 1.04 -5.52
C LEU A 96 6.99 1.85 -6.16
N ILE A 97 5.80 1.25 -6.31
CA ILE A 97 4.57 1.93 -6.69
C ILE A 97 3.66 2.06 -5.48
N LEU A 98 3.22 3.28 -5.21
CA LEU A 98 2.12 3.59 -4.30
C LEU A 98 0.85 3.91 -5.10
N GLU A 99 -0.23 3.20 -4.81
CA GLU A 99 -1.56 3.48 -5.36
C GLU A 99 -2.36 4.36 -4.38
N ILE A 100 -2.70 5.59 -4.78
CA ILE A 100 -3.54 6.51 -3.97
C ILE A 100 -4.77 7.01 -4.72
#